data_AF-A0A3M1XZ65-F1
#
_entry.id   AF-A0A3M1XZ65-F1
#
_cell.length_a   1.000
_cell.length_b   1.000
_cell.length_c   1.000
_cell.angle_alpha   90.00
_cell.angle_beta   90.00
_cell.angle_gamma   90.00
#
_symmetry.space_group_name_H-M   'P 1'
#
loop_
_entity.id
_entity.type
_entity.pdbx_description
1 polymer ?
#
loop_
_entity_poly.entity_id
_entity_poly.type
_entity_poly.pdbx_seq_one_letter_code
_entity_poly.pdbx_strand_id
1 'polypeptide(L)'
;MSLSCEITTGGKHEVVISEDELCREAHRGLFRFSSENYIVADGDAFKLLKDVLKAGAIKVHLVGSWRWILGFAMGSKELDRGELFYTLKSLGLKEEELVPFRKSDVDDLFHFLYYGKRFEVLRRVCQRAKKKTEQSLNKEGVSIHCHIVSAITNQIVASSL
;
A
#
# COMPACT_ATOMS: atom_id res chain seq x y z
N MET A 1 15.31 3.07 26.45
CA MET A 1 15.69 1.70 26.09
C MET A 1 15.09 1.41 24.74
N SER A 2 15.90 1.36 23.69
CA SER A 2 15.44 1.08 22.32
C SER A 2 15.54 -0.42 22.10
N LEU A 3 14.39 -1.11 22.03
CA LEU A 3 14.31 -2.51 21.61
C LEU A 3 14.41 -2.52 20.08
N SER A 4 15.62 -2.61 19.55
CA SER A 4 15.83 -2.95 18.15
C SER A 4 15.39 -4.41 17.97
N CYS A 5 14.14 -4.60 17.54
CA CYS A 5 13.63 -5.92 17.19
C CYS A 5 14.35 -6.38 15.90
N GLU A 6 15.29 -7.29 16.05
CA GLU A 6 15.95 -7.93 14.91
C GLU A 6 14.91 -8.71 14.11
N ILE A 7 14.69 -8.31 12.85
CA ILE A 7 13.80 -9.00 11.93
C ILE A 7 14.48 -10.29 11.49
N THR A 8 14.28 -11.38 12.24
CA THR A 8 14.70 -12.73 11.85
C THR A 8 13.70 -13.29 10.84
N THR A 9 13.83 -12.87 9.58
CA THR A 9 13.12 -13.50 8.45
C THR A 9 13.93 -14.70 7.98
N GLY A 10 13.97 -15.76 8.78
CA GLY A 10 14.59 -17.03 8.39
C GLY A 10 13.93 -17.57 7.11
N GLY A 11 14.54 -17.31 5.95
CA GLY A 11 14.17 -17.91 4.66
C GLY A 11 12.73 -17.69 4.17
N LYS A 12 12.00 -16.69 4.68
CA LYS A 12 10.59 -16.48 4.30
C LYS A 12 10.49 -15.92 2.88
N HIS A 13 10.01 -16.76 1.97
CA HIS A 13 9.77 -16.37 0.58
C HIS A 13 8.58 -15.40 0.42
N GLU A 14 7.61 -15.41 1.35
CA GLU A 14 6.39 -14.60 1.31
C GLU A 14 6.17 -13.85 2.64
N VAL A 15 6.08 -12.52 2.57
CA VAL A 15 5.96 -11.62 3.74
C VAL A 15 4.82 -10.63 3.53
N VAL A 16 4.12 -10.28 4.60
CA VAL A 16 3.11 -9.22 4.63
C VAL A 16 3.64 -8.06 5.47
N ILE A 17 3.73 -6.88 4.88
CA ILE A 17 4.00 -5.63 5.59
C ILE A 17 2.66 -4.89 5.68
N SER A 18 2.15 -4.71 6.90
CA SER A 18 0.93 -3.95 7.14
C SER A 18 1.23 -2.58 7.72
N GLU A 19 0.46 -1.56 7.34
CA GLU A 19 0.56 -0.21 7.93
C GLU A 19 0.33 -0.26 9.45
N ASP A 20 -0.74 -0.91 9.86
CA ASP A 20 -1.14 -1.04 11.25
C ASP A 20 -1.76 -2.43 11.53
N GLU A 21 -2.24 -2.59 12.76
CA GLU A 21 -2.88 -3.80 13.25
C GLU A 21 -4.23 -4.06 12.55
N LEU A 22 -4.99 -3.00 12.26
CA LEU A 22 -6.28 -3.12 11.58
C LEU A 22 -6.10 -3.68 10.16
N CYS A 23 -5.10 -3.18 9.44
CA CYS A 23 -4.71 -3.68 8.12
C CYS A 23 -4.23 -5.13 8.17
N ARG A 24 -3.44 -5.48 9.20
CA ARG A 24 -3.01 -6.86 9.44
C ARG A 24 -4.20 -7.80 9.57
N GLU A 25 -5.15 -7.46 10.42
CA GLU A 25 -6.32 -8.29 10.67
C GLU A 25 -7.24 -8.39 9.45
N ALA A 26 -7.44 -7.29 8.72
CA ALA A 26 -8.22 -7.30 7.48
C ALA A 26 -7.63 -8.27 6.43
N HIS A 27 -6.31 -8.26 6.24
CA HIS A 27 -5.64 -9.20 5.33
C HIS A 27 -5.65 -10.63 5.86
N ARG A 28 -5.41 -10.82 7.17
CA ARG A 28 -5.40 -12.15 7.80
C ARG A 28 -6.77 -12.82 7.72
N GLY A 29 -7.86 -12.07 7.88
CA GLY A 29 -9.22 -12.58 7.75
C GLY A 29 -9.52 -13.17 6.37
N LEU A 30 -8.91 -12.62 5.31
CA LEU A 30 -9.13 -13.04 3.93
C LEU A 30 -8.13 -14.12 3.47
N PHE A 31 -6.83 -13.91 3.68
CA PHE A 31 -5.76 -14.76 3.12
C PHE A 31 -5.26 -15.83 4.10
N ARG A 32 -5.54 -15.69 5.40
CA ARG A 32 -5.23 -16.68 6.44
C ARG A 32 -3.78 -17.16 6.49
N PHE A 33 -2.82 -16.30 6.10
CA PHE A 33 -1.40 -16.60 6.29
C PHE A 33 -1.07 -16.72 7.79
N SER A 34 0.01 -17.44 8.10
CA SER A 34 0.44 -17.61 9.48
C SER A 34 0.96 -16.28 10.07
N SER A 35 0.83 -16.11 11.39
CA SER A 35 1.10 -14.82 12.06
C SER A 35 2.56 -14.38 11.92
N GLU A 36 3.50 -15.32 11.80
CA GLU A 36 4.90 -15.02 11.58
C GLU A 36 5.20 -14.41 10.19
N ASN A 37 4.28 -14.48 9.24
CA ASN A 37 4.46 -13.83 7.94
C ASN A 37 4.13 -12.33 7.98
N TYR A 38 3.56 -11.83 9.08
CA TYR A 38 3.12 -10.44 9.19
C TYR A 38 4.12 -9.59 9.97
N ILE A 39 4.37 -8.39 9.46
CA ILE A 39 5.15 -7.35 10.11
C ILE A 39 4.34 -6.06 10.04
N VAL A 40 4.03 -5.48 11.20
CA VAL A 40 3.41 -4.14 11.26
C VAL A 40 4.52 -3.10 11.10
N ALA A 41 4.33 -2.14 10.21
CA ALA A 41 5.34 -1.14 9.87
C ALA A 41 5.47 -0.10 11.00
N ASP A 42 6.46 -0.29 11.86
CA ASP A 42 6.85 0.72 12.85
C ASP A 42 7.89 1.68 12.22
N GLY A 43 7.39 2.75 11.58
CA GLY A 43 8.21 3.80 10.99
C GLY A 43 8.31 3.76 9.45
N ASP A 44 9.52 3.66 8.91
CA ASP A 44 9.76 3.76 7.47
C ASP A 44 9.43 2.47 6.71
N ALA A 45 8.22 2.41 6.15
CA ALA A 45 7.77 1.27 5.36
C ALA A 45 8.64 0.97 4.12
N PHE A 46 9.24 1.97 3.47
CA PHE A 46 10.14 1.75 2.33
C PHE A 46 11.46 1.14 2.77
N LYS A 47 11.99 1.56 3.92
CA LYS A 47 13.17 0.95 4.52
C LYS A 47 12.85 -0.49 4.93
N LEU A 48 11.74 -0.71 5.63
CA LEU A 48 11.31 -2.05 6.05
C LEU A 48 11.16 -3.00 4.85
N LEU A 49 10.56 -2.54 3.75
CA LEU A 49 10.48 -3.29 2.51
C LEU A 49 11.87 -3.72 2.01
N LYS A 50 12.84 -2.80 1.98
CA LYS A 50 14.21 -3.14 1.56
C LYS A 50 14.84 -4.17 2.50
N ASP A 51 14.59 -4.06 3.80
CA ASP A 51 15.16 -4.96 4.81
C ASP A 51 14.61 -6.38 4.68
N VAL A 52 13.29 -6.56 4.48
CA VAL A 52 12.71 -7.90 4.25
C VAL A 52 13.19 -8.54 2.94
N LEU A 53 13.41 -7.73 1.90
CA LEU A 53 13.91 -8.21 0.61
C LEU A 53 15.39 -8.60 0.66
N LYS A 54 16.19 -7.89 1.46
CA LYS A 54 17.59 -8.27 1.74
C LYS A 54 17.66 -9.58 2.50
N ALA A 55 16.69 -9.83 3.38
CA ALA A 55 16.63 -11.05 4.15
C ALA A 55 16.01 -12.25 3.40
N GLY A 56 15.61 -12.06 2.13
CA GLY A 56 15.29 -13.16 1.21
C GLY A 56 13.83 -13.25 0.77
N ALA A 57 12.96 -12.30 1.15
CA ALA A 57 11.60 -12.27 0.64
C ALA A 57 11.58 -12.13 -0.90
N ILE A 58 10.78 -12.97 -1.57
CA ILE A 58 10.55 -12.94 -3.02
C ILE A 58 9.13 -12.50 -3.37
N LYS A 59 8.19 -12.57 -2.42
CA LYS A 59 6.85 -12.04 -2.55
C LYS A 59 6.50 -11.20 -1.32
N VAL A 60 6.05 -9.97 -1.54
CA VAL A 60 5.67 -9.06 -0.46
C VAL A 60 4.27 -8.51 -0.68
N HIS A 61 3.43 -8.64 0.35
CA HIS A 61 2.11 -8.01 0.40
C HIS A 61 2.21 -6.71 1.19
N LEU A 62 1.99 -5.59 0.54
CA LEU A 62 1.83 -4.27 1.16
C LEU A 62 0.34 -4.06 1.45
N VAL A 63 -0.02 -3.95 2.73
CA VAL A 63 -1.42 -3.83 3.16
C VAL A 63 -1.58 -2.56 3.99
N GLY A 64 -2.37 -1.61 3.53
CA GLY A 64 -2.52 -0.35 4.25
C GLY A 64 -3.76 0.43 3.86
N SER A 65 -3.93 1.58 4.50
CA SER A 65 -4.91 2.58 4.12
C SER A 65 -4.67 3.09 2.70
N TRP A 66 -5.67 3.81 2.17
CA TRP A 66 -5.58 4.55 0.93
C TRP A 66 -4.32 5.43 0.86
N ARG A 67 -4.09 6.22 1.91
CA ARG A 67 -2.99 7.19 2.00
C ARG A 67 -1.64 6.49 1.94
N TRP A 68 -1.51 5.38 2.66
CA TRP A 68 -0.28 4.60 2.72
C TRP A 68 0.07 3.94 1.37
N ILE A 69 -0.92 3.30 0.73
CA ILE A 69 -0.73 2.69 -0.60
C ILE A 69 -0.48 3.76 -1.68
N LEU A 70 -1.11 4.94 -1.58
CA LEU A 70 -0.80 6.08 -2.45
C LEU A 70 0.67 6.48 -2.34
N GLY A 71 1.25 6.46 -1.13
CA GLY A 71 2.66 6.73 -0.93
C GLY A 71 3.55 5.81 -1.76
N PHE A 72 3.25 4.50 -1.78
CA PHE A 72 3.93 3.55 -2.66
C PHE A 72 3.66 3.81 -4.15
N ALA A 73 2.44 4.18 -4.53
CA ALA A 73 2.10 4.53 -5.90
C ALA A 73 2.88 5.74 -6.44
N MET A 74 3.13 6.72 -5.57
CA MET A 74 3.93 7.91 -5.88
C MET A 74 5.44 7.65 -5.72
N GLY A 75 5.82 6.68 -4.88
CA GLY A 75 7.21 6.41 -4.51
C GLY A 75 7.75 7.40 -3.47
N SER A 76 6.86 8.01 -2.70
CA SER A 76 7.17 9.02 -1.67
C SER A 76 6.26 8.82 -0.47
N LYS A 77 6.75 9.09 0.74
CA LYS A 77 5.90 9.16 1.93
C LYS A 77 5.07 10.45 1.97
N GLU A 78 5.62 11.52 1.41
CA GLU A 78 4.96 12.81 1.32
C GLU A 78 4.15 12.86 0.03
N LEU A 79 2.84 13.10 0.18
CA LEU A 79 1.91 13.17 -0.93
C LEU A 79 1.84 14.61 -1.44
N ASP A 80 2.74 14.98 -2.34
CA ASP A 80 2.62 16.26 -3.05
C ASP A 80 1.27 16.32 -3.79
N ARG A 81 0.55 17.43 -3.63
CA ARG A 81 -0.81 17.56 -4.17
C ARG A 81 -0.80 17.59 -5.70
N GLY A 82 0.18 18.27 -6.30
CA GLY A 82 0.31 18.35 -7.75
C GLY A 82 0.57 16.97 -8.37
N GLU A 83 1.54 16.25 -7.80
CA GLU A 83 1.87 14.89 -8.21
C GLU A 83 0.72 13.91 -7.96
N LEU A 84 0.01 14.05 -6.83
CA LEU A 84 -1.18 13.23 -6.56
C LEU A 84 -2.24 13.44 -7.64
N PHE A 85 -2.56 14.68 -7.96
CA PHE A 85 -3.60 14.99 -8.95
C PHE A 85 -3.19 14.51 -10.35
N TYR A 86 -1.93 14.70 -10.71
CA TYR A 86 -1.38 14.13 -11.94
C TYR A 86 -1.49 12.60 -11.95
N THR A 87 -1.13 11.95 -10.84
CA THR A 87 -1.21 10.50 -10.68
C THR A 87 -2.65 10.03 -10.83
N LEU A 88 -3.60 10.61 -10.12
CA LEU A 88 -5.01 10.21 -10.17
C LEU A 88 -5.63 10.43 -11.56
N LYS A 89 -5.23 11.49 -12.28
CA LYS A 89 -5.62 11.67 -13.69
C LYS A 89 -5.11 10.54 -14.58
N SER A 90 -3.84 10.17 -14.42
CA SER A 90 -3.26 9.04 -15.15
C SER A 90 -3.94 7.69 -14.87
N LEU A 91 -4.65 7.59 -13.73
CA LEU A 91 -5.39 6.40 -13.33
C LEU A 91 -6.88 6.46 -13.73
N GLY A 92 -7.32 7.52 -14.42
CA GLY A 92 -8.63 7.61 -15.04
C GLY A 92 -9.64 8.54 -14.36
N LEU A 93 -9.20 9.42 -13.47
CA LEU A 93 -10.01 10.57 -13.06
C LEU A 93 -9.85 11.73 -14.04
N LYS A 94 -10.92 12.50 -14.23
CA LYS A 94 -10.89 13.73 -15.01
C LYS A 94 -10.50 14.92 -14.13
N GLU A 95 -10.03 15.99 -14.76
CA GLU A 95 -9.70 17.23 -14.04
C GLU A 95 -10.92 17.77 -13.29
N GLU A 96 -12.10 17.78 -13.93
CA GLU A 96 -13.34 18.26 -13.33
C GLU A 96 -13.75 17.47 -12.08
N GLU A 97 -13.41 16.19 -12.02
CA GLU A 97 -13.66 15.33 -10.84
C GLU A 97 -12.71 15.65 -9.68
N LEU A 98 -11.52 16.20 -9.97
CA LEU A 98 -10.49 16.51 -8.99
C LEU A 98 -10.55 17.95 -8.48
N VAL A 99 -11.09 18.88 -9.27
CA VAL A 99 -11.23 20.31 -8.90
C VAL A 99 -11.83 20.51 -7.49
N PRO A 100 -12.90 19.81 -7.08
CA PRO A 100 -13.47 19.97 -5.74
C PRO A 100 -12.49 19.66 -4.61
N PHE A 101 -11.49 18.80 -4.86
CA PHE A 101 -10.58 18.29 -3.83
C PHE A 101 -9.27 19.07 -3.71
N ARG A 102 -9.10 20.17 -4.46
CA ARG A 102 -7.83 20.93 -4.49
C ARG A 102 -7.35 21.40 -3.12
N LYS A 103 -8.28 21.65 -2.19
CA LYS A 103 -8.03 22.07 -0.81
C LYS A 103 -8.55 21.09 0.23
N SER A 104 -9.05 19.94 -0.20
CA SER A 104 -9.60 18.90 0.66
C SER A 104 -8.50 18.01 1.23
N ASP A 105 -8.85 17.25 2.27
CA ASP A 105 -7.96 16.22 2.79
C ASP A 105 -7.80 15.09 1.75
N VAL A 106 -6.69 14.34 1.81
CA VAL A 106 -6.43 13.20 0.91
C VAL A 106 -7.53 12.13 1.05
N ASP A 107 -8.08 11.97 2.24
CA ASP A 107 -9.04 10.92 2.55
C ASP A 107 -10.45 11.27 2.06
N ASP A 108 -10.74 12.56 1.83
CA ASP A 108 -11.97 12.98 1.12
C ASP A 108 -12.01 12.40 -0.30
N LEU A 109 -10.86 12.33 -0.98
CA LEU A 109 -10.75 11.66 -2.28
C LEU A 109 -11.03 10.16 -2.17
N PHE A 110 -10.57 9.50 -1.09
CA PHE A 110 -10.90 8.11 -0.86
C PHE A 110 -12.41 7.90 -0.70
N HIS A 111 -13.07 8.73 0.10
CA HIS A 111 -14.52 8.64 0.29
C HIS A 111 -15.29 8.86 -1.01
N PHE A 112 -14.88 9.84 -1.81
CA PHE A 112 -15.44 10.06 -3.15
C PHE A 112 -15.30 8.82 -4.04
N LEU A 113 -14.11 8.21 -4.07
CA LEU A 113 -13.87 7.00 -4.86
C LEU A 113 -14.67 5.80 -4.34
N TYR A 114 -14.71 5.60 -3.03
CA TYR A 114 -15.37 4.47 -2.39
C TYR A 114 -16.89 4.53 -2.54
N TYR A 115 -17.51 5.62 -2.10
CA TYR A 115 -18.97 5.78 -2.17
C TYR A 115 -19.46 6.02 -3.61
N GLY A 116 -18.64 6.64 -4.45
CA GLY A 116 -18.86 6.74 -5.89
C GLY A 116 -18.65 5.43 -6.65
N LYS A 117 -18.33 4.32 -5.95
CA LYS A 117 -18.09 2.99 -6.51
C LYS A 117 -17.01 2.97 -7.61
N ARG A 118 -16.03 3.85 -7.52
CA ARG A 118 -14.87 3.96 -8.44
C ARG A 118 -13.77 2.97 -8.06
N PHE A 119 -14.14 1.72 -7.77
CA PHE A 119 -13.21 0.67 -7.35
C PHE A 119 -12.13 0.37 -8.39
N GLU A 120 -12.42 0.57 -9.68
CA GLU A 120 -11.41 0.45 -10.74
C GLU A 120 -10.26 1.44 -10.58
N VAL A 121 -10.53 2.66 -10.11
CA VAL A 121 -9.47 3.65 -9.83
C VAL A 121 -8.65 3.21 -8.63
N LEU A 122 -9.29 2.71 -7.57
CA LEU A 122 -8.60 2.15 -6.40
C LEU A 122 -7.71 0.95 -6.77
N ARG A 123 -8.21 0.05 -7.63
CA ARG A 123 -7.44 -1.09 -8.17
C ARG A 123 -6.22 -0.62 -8.97
N ARG A 124 -6.40 0.40 -9.82
CA ARG A 124 -5.29 1.02 -10.57
C ARG A 124 -4.26 1.67 -9.66
N VAL A 125 -4.66 2.24 -8.52
CA VAL A 125 -3.72 2.72 -7.50
C VAL A 125 -2.88 1.56 -6.94
N CYS A 126 -3.49 0.44 -6.57
CA CYS A 126 -2.74 -0.74 -6.14
C CYS A 126 -1.76 -1.25 -7.22
N GLN A 127 -2.19 -1.30 -8.48
CA GLN A 127 -1.33 -1.71 -9.60
C GLN A 127 -0.18 -0.73 -9.83
N ARG A 128 -0.44 0.57 -9.70
CA ARG A 128 0.57 1.62 -9.80
C ARG A 128 1.60 1.50 -8.68
N ALA A 129 1.15 1.28 -7.44
CA ALA A 129 2.00 1.01 -6.28
C ALA A 129 2.89 -0.21 -6.54
N LYS A 130 2.30 -1.35 -6.89
CA LYS A 130 3.03 -2.57 -7.27
C LYS A 130 4.14 -2.26 -8.28
N LYS A 131 3.79 -1.68 -9.43
CA LYS A 131 4.73 -1.41 -10.52
C LYS A 131 5.82 -0.43 -10.09
N LYS A 132 5.47 0.66 -9.41
CA LYS A 132 6.42 1.68 -8.94
C LYS A 132 7.41 1.06 -7.95
N THR A 133 6.92 0.24 -7.02
CA THR A 133 7.73 -0.44 -6.03
C THR A 133 8.66 -1.47 -6.69
N GLU A 134 8.16 -2.37 -7.52
CA GLU A 134 8.97 -3.35 -8.26
C GLU A 134 10.07 -2.66 -9.09
N GLN A 135 9.73 -1.57 -9.78
CA GLN A 135 10.70 -0.77 -10.54
C GLN A 135 11.77 -0.13 -9.64
N SER A 136 11.40 0.36 -8.45
CA SER A 136 12.37 1.00 -7.53
C SER A 136 13.38 0.03 -6.91
N LEU A 137 13.06 -1.27 -6.90
CA LEU A 137 13.88 -2.29 -6.27
C LEU A 137 14.99 -2.82 -7.19
N ASN A 138 14.87 -2.64 -8.52
CA ASN A 138 15.83 -3.15 -9.52
C ASN A 138 16.23 -4.62 -9.31
N LYS A 139 15.31 -5.45 -8.76
CA LYS A 139 15.57 -6.85 -8.39
C LYS A 139 14.59 -7.76 -9.13
N GLU A 140 15.12 -8.57 -10.02
CA GLU A 140 14.33 -9.58 -10.73
C GLU A 140 13.80 -10.65 -9.77
N GLY A 141 12.62 -11.20 -10.08
CA GLY A 141 12.00 -12.28 -9.31
C GLY A 141 11.30 -11.85 -8.01
N VAL A 142 11.25 -10.56 -7.68
CA VAL A 142 10.43 -10.04 -6.59
C VAL A 142 9.03 -9.69 -7.09
N SER A 143 7.99 -10.19 -6.42
CA SER A 143 6.61 -9.83 -6.68
C SER A 143 6.02 -9.00 -5.54
N ILE A 144 5.40 -7.86 -5.88
CA ILE A 144 4.71 -7.00 -4.93
C ILE A 144 3.20 -7.11 -5.13
N HIS A 145 2.46 -7.28 -4.05
CA HIS A 145 0.99 -7.22 -4.03
C HIS A 145 0.56 -6.10 -3.10
N CYS A 146 -0.36 -5.24 -3.55
CA CYS A 146 -0.80 -4.06 -2.79
C CYS A 146 -2.29 -4.17 -2.50
N HIS A 147 -2.68 -3.92 -1.25
CA HIS A 147 -4.04 -4.04 -0.77
C HIS A 147 -4.43 -2.77 -0.02
N ILE A 148 -5.51 -2.13 -0.47
CA ILE A 148 -6.12 -0.99 0.23
C ILE A 148 -7.17 -1.53 1.19
N VAL A 149 -7.00 -1.21 2.47
CA VAL A 149 -7.98 -1.47 3.53
C VAL A 149 -8.77 -0.20 3.81
N SER A 150 -10.08 -0.34 3.93
CA SER A 150 -10.96 0.76 4.33
C SER A 150 -11.11 0.77 5.83
N ALA A 151 -10.76 1.88 6.47
CA ALA A 151 -11.00 2.10 7.90
C ALA A 151 -12.51 2.14 8.26
N ILE A 152 -13.40 2.29 7.26
CA ILE A 152 -14.86 2.31 7.47
C ILE A 152 -15.40 0.89 7.72
N THR A 153 -14.85 -0.10 6.99
CA THR A 153 -15.38 -1.47 6.97
C THR A 153 -14.41 -2.50 7.52
N ASN A 154 -13.15 -2.12 7.76
CA ASN A 154 -12.05 -3.00 8.13
C ASN A 154 -11.85 -4.15 7.13
N GLN A 155 -12.13 -3.88 5.84
CA GLN A 155 -12.03 -4.84 4.75
C GLN A 155 -11.09 -4.32 3.66
N ILE A 156 -10.49 -5.26 2.93
CA ILE A 156 -9.77 -4.95 1.69
C ILE A 156 -10.79 -4.52 0.64
N VAL A 157 -10.67 -3.30 0.14
CA VAL A 157 -11.57 -2.70 -0.85
C VAL A 157 -10.98 -2.63 -2.25
N ALA A 158 -9.65 -2.79 -2.37
CA ALA A 158 -8.95 -2.93 -3.64
C ALA A 158 -7.64 -3.71 -3.46
N SER A 159 -7.25 -4.44 -4.50
CA SER A 159 -6.05 -5.27 -4.53
C SER A 159 -5.38 -5.19 -5.91
N SER A 160 -4.06 -5.39 -6.00
CA SER A 160 -3.33 -5.58 -7.27
C SER A 160 -3.24 -7.03 -7.74
N LEU A 161 -3.83 -7.98 -6.99
CA LEU A 161 -4.02 -9.38 -7.40
C LEU A 161 -5.10 -9.50 -8.49
#